data_AF-A0A2N2NID6-F1
#
_entry.id   AF-A0A2N2NID6-F1
#
_cell.length_a   1.000
_cell.length_b   1.000
_cell.length_c   1.000
_cell.angle_alpha   90.00
_cell.angle_beta   90.00
_cell.angle_gamma   90.00
#
_symmetry.space_group_name_H-M   'P 1'
#
loop_
_entity.id
_entity.type
_entity.pdbx_description
1 polymer ?
#
loop_
_entity_poly.entity_id
_entity_poly.type
_entity_poly.pdbx_seq_one_letter_code
_entity_poly.pdbx_strand_id
1 'polypeptide(L)' 'MLLHEAIAQILSEKKKPMTTQELADVINNRRLYRKKDGSDIEPNQISARVSNHPELFMRVDGKIRLRG' A
#
# COMPACT_ATOMS: atom_id res chain seq x y z
N MET A 1 -7.73 -10.05 -4.82
CA MET A 1 -6.62 -9.38 -4.15
C MET A 1 -7.18 -8.32 -3.22
N LEU A 2 -6.76 -8.33 -1.96
CA LEU A 2 -7.09 -7.30 -0.97
C LEU A 2 -6.07 -6.14 -1.06
N LEU A 3 -6.45 -4.97 -0.55
CA LEU A 3 -5.60 -3.78 -0.62
C LEU A 3 -4.24 -3.98 0.09
N HIS A 4 -4.22 -4.67 1.23
CA HIS A 4 -2.96 -4.95 1.93
C HIS A 4 -2.06 -5.91 1.15
N GLU A 5 -2.62 -6.87 0.41
CA GLU A 5 -1.83 -7.78 -0.44
C GLU A 5 -1.17 -7.00 -1.57
N ALA A 6 -1.91 -6.07 -2.20
CA ALA A 6 -1.36 -5.20 -3.25
C ALA A 6 -0.22 -4.31 -2.71
N ILE A 7 -0.38 -3.75 -1.51
CA ILE A 7 0.67 -2.96 -0.84
C ILE A 7 1.90 -3.84 -0.58
N ALA A 8 1.70 -5.04 -0.02
CA ALA A 8 2.79 -5.96 0.28
C ALA A 8 3.54 -6.40 -0.98
N GLN A 9 2.82 -6.70 -2.06
CA GLN A 9 3.41 -7.05 -3.35
C GLN A 9 4.31 -5.92 -3.87
N ILE A 10 3.84 -4.66 -3.88
CA ILE A 10 4.64 -3.53 -4.36
C ILE A 10 5.91 -3.34 -3.53
N LEU A 11 5.79 -3.39 -2.20
CA LEU A 11 6.94 -3.23 -1.31
C LEU A 11 7.96 -4.36 -1.47
N SER A 12 7.49 -5.59 -1.70
CA SER A 12 8.34 -6.74 -2.00
C SER A 12 9.07 -6.59 -3.35
N GLU A 13 8.36 -6.17 -4.40
CA GLU A 13 8.94 -5.95 -5.73
C GLU A 13 9.96 -4.79 -5.75
N LYS A 14 9.63 -3.68 -5.10
CA LYS A 14 10.46 -2.47 -5.11
C LYS A 14 11.62 -2.52 -4.12
N LYS A 15 11.56 -3.44 -3.13
CA LYS A 15 12.57 -3.63 -2.07
C LYS A 15 12.99 -2.33 -1.38
N LYS A 16 12.08 -1.35 -1.30
CA LYS A 16 12.34 -0.04 -0.69
C LYS A 16 11.10 0.46 0.06
N PRO A 17 11.27 1.25 1.13
CA PRO A 17 10.15 1.94 1.76
C PRO A 17 9.51 2.93 0.78
N MET A 18 8.18 3.01 0.79
CA MET A 18 7.41 3.90 -0.08
C MET A 18 6.38 4.68 0.71
N THR A 19 6.08 5.91 0.28
CA THR A 19 5.01 6.73 0.85
C THR A 19 3.64 6.16 0.49
N THR A 20 2.61 6.58 1.23
CA THR A 20 1.21 6.24 0.92
C THR A 20 0.79 6.76 -0.46
N GLN A 21 1.31 7.92 -0.88
CA GLN A 21 1.06 8.49 -2.20
C GLN A 21 1.65 7.61 -3.30
N GLU A 22 2.95 7.29 -3.21
CA GLU A 22 3.60 6.44 -4.22
C GLU A 22 2.93 5.06 -4.31
N LEU A 23 2.49 4.50 -3.19
CA LEU A 23 1.75 3.24 -3.18
C LEU A 23 0.37 3.38 -3.87
N ALA A 24 -0.37 4.46 -3.61
CA ALA A 24 -1.65 4.73 -4.28
C ALA A 24 -1.46 4.81 -5.79
N ASP A 25 -0.49 5.61 -6.22
CA ASP A 25 -0.19 5.82 -7.63
C ASP A 25 0.18 4.51 -8.31
N VAL A 26 1.04 3.69 -7.70
CA VAL A 26 1.42 2.39 -8.28
C VAL A 26 0.23 1.43 -8.33
N ILE A 27 -0.61 1.38 -7.30
CA ILE A 27 -1.80 0.51 -7.27
C ILE A 27 -2.80 0.90 -8.36
N ASN A 28 -3.10 2.20 -8.49
CA ASN A 28 -4.05 2.72 -9.47
C ASN A 28 -3.51 2.55 -10.90
N ASN A 29 -2.25 2.91 -11.14
CA ASN A 29 -1.61 2.79 -12.46
C ASN A 29 -1.53 1.34 -12.94
N ARG A 30 -1.22 0.40 -12.04
CA ARG A 30 -1.12 -1.03 -12.37
C ARG A 30 -2.45 -1.77 -12.24
N ARG A 31 -3.51 -1.10 -11.78
CA ARG A 31 -4.83 -1.68 -11.46
C ARG A 31 -4.74 -2.95 -10.61
N LEU A 32 -3.79 -3.00 -9.67
CA LEU A 32 -3.56 -4.16 -8.79
C LEU A 32 -4.73 -4.40 -7.84
N TYR A 33 -5.44 -3.33 -7.49
CA TYR A 33 -6.66 -3.38 -6.70
C TYR A 33 -7.69 -2.45 -7.33
N ARG A 34 -8.96 -2.88 -7.32
CA ARG A 34 -10.08 -2.05 -7.78
C ARG A 34 -11.12 -1.94 -6.67
N LYS A 35 -11.50 -0.71 -6.32
CA LYS A 35 -12.62 -0.47 -5.40
C LYS A 35 -13.93 -0.94 -6.04
N LYS A 36 -14.91 -1.31 -5.20
CA LYS A 36 -16.24 -1.75 -5.65
C LYS A 36 -16.98 -0.65 -6.45
N ASP A 37 -16.77 0.60 -6.07
CA ASP A 37 -17.31 1.79 -6.75
C ASP A 37 -16.53 2.16 -8.03
N GLY A 38 -15.43 1.47 -8.33
CA GLY A 38 -14.60 1.73 -9.51
C GLY A 38 -13.70 2.95 -9.41
N SER A 39 -13.73 3.69 -8.30
CA SER A 39 -12.84 4.84 -8.08
C SER A 39 -11.43 4.41 -7.68
N ASP A 40 -10.50 5.35 -7.78
CA ASP A 40 -9.11 5.15 -7.42
C ASP A 40 -8.90 5.04 -5.91
N ILE A 41 -7.80 4.38 -5.53
CA ILE A 41 -7.36 4.29 -4.15
C ILE A 41 -6.72 5.61 -3.74
N GLU A 42 -7.11 6.10 -2.57
CA GLU A 42 -6.49 7.27 -1.96
C GLU A 42 -5.38 6.90 -0.97
N PRO A 43 -4.36 7.77 -0.80
CA PRO A 43 -3.27 7.56 0.16
C PRO A 43 -3.75 7.30 1.60
N ASN A 44 -4.86 7.95 2.01
CA ASN A 44 -5.45 7.78 3.33
C ASN A 44 -5.99 6.36 3.56
N GLN A 45 -6.47 5.69 2.49
CA GLN A 45 -6.96 4.31 2.58
C GLN A 45 -5.80 3.33 2.78
N ILE A 46 -4.65 3.59 2.16
CA ILE A 46 -3.41 2.84 2.40
C ILE A 46 -2.93 3.07 3.83
N SER A 47 -2.91 4.33 4.29
CA SER A 47 -2.56 4.69 5.67
C SER A 47 -3.39 3.90 6.69
N ALA A 48 -4.72 3.84 6.50
CA ALA A 48 -5.63 3.08 7.34
C ALA A 48 -5.33 1.57 7.31
N ARG A 49 -5.07 0.99 6.13
CA ARG A 49 -4.72 -0.44 6.03
C ARG A 49 -3.41 -0.78 6.71
N VAL A 50 -2.39 0.06 6.53
CA VAL A 50 -1.09 -0.10 7.18
C VAL A 50 -1.22 -0.07 8.69
N SER A 51 -1.98 0.88 9.22
CA SER A 51 -2.22 0.97 10.68
C SER A 51 -2.99 -0.23 11.23
N ASN A 52 -3.89 -0.83 10.43
CA ASN A 52 -4.66 -2.00 10.83
C ASN A 52 -3.89 -3.34 10.70
N HIS A 53 -2.72 -3.35 10.06
CA HIS A 53 -1.90 -4.56 9.88
C HIS A 53 -0.46 -4.31 10.38
N PRO A 54 -0.27 -3.99 11.67
CA PRO A 54 1.07 -3.76 12.24
C PRO A 54 1.97 -5.00 12.20
N GLU A 55 1.39 -6.19 12.02
CA GLU A 55 2.09 -7.45 11.80
C GLU A 55 2.73 -7.55 10.40
N LEU A 56 2.19 -6.84 9.40
CA LEU A 56 2.70 -6.86 8.02
C LEU A 56 3.52 -5.62 7.66
N PHE A 57 3.21 -4.47 8.26
CA PHE A 57 3.79 -3.19 7.86
C PHE A 57 4.40 -2.44 9.03
N MET A 58 5.44 -1.68 8.72
CA MET A 58 6.04 -0.73 9.65
C MET A 58 6.23 0.63 8.98
N ARG A 59 6.13 1.70 9.78
CA ARG A 59 6.43 3.07 9.33
C ARG A 59 7.86 3.44 9.71
N VAL A 60 8.63 3.90 8.74
CA VAL A 60 10.03 4.35 8.90
C VAL A 60 10.17 5.66 8.12
N ASP A 61 10.51 6.75 8.80
CA ASP A 61 10.71 8.08 8.21
C ASP A 61 9.56 8.55 7.30
N GLY A 62 8.31 8.36 7.76
CA GLY A 62 7.12 8.71 6.99
C GLY A 62 6.80 7.79 5.80
N LYS A 63 7.57 6.72 5.60
CA LYS A 63 7.38 5.71 4.56
C LYS A 63 6.93 4.38 5.17
N ILE A 64 6.38 3.52 4.32
CA ILE A 64 5.87 2.19 4.67
C ILE A 64 6.87 1.16 4.15
N ARG A 65 7.23 0.20 5.00
CA ARG A 65 8.04 -0.97 4.65
C ARG A 65 7.32 -2.24 5.11
N LEU A 66 7.59 -3.36 4.45
CA LEU A 66 7.23 -4.67 4.96
C LEU A 66 7.94 -4.96 6.28
N ARG A 67 7.22 -5.58 7.20
CA ARG A 67 7.78 -6.20 8.39
C ARG A 67 8.36 -7.55 7.95
N GLY A 68 9.65 -7.75 8.23
CA GLY A 68 10.41 -8.96 7.96
C GLY A 68 11.17 -9.35 9.21
#